data_AF-A0A1H8SAB0-F1
#
_entry.id   AF-A0A1H8SAB0-F1
#
_cell.length_a   1.000
_cell.length_b   1.000
_cell.length_c   1.000
_cell.angle_alpha   90.00
_cell.angle_beta   90.00
_cell.angle_gamma   90.00
#
_symmetry.space_group_name_H-M   'P 1'
#
loop_
_entity.id
_entity.type
_entity.pdbx_description
1 polymer ?
#
loop_
_entity_poly.entity_id
_entity_poly.type
_entity_poly.pdbx_seq_one_letter_code
_entity_poly.pdbx_strand_id
1 'polypeptide(L)'
;MISNFSSNQLSSFQAYSRLTVVAHVKGQSEGNRNYTNNKVSFKDFEEILEKEEVVNKSLAREVDQWVRDHSKAHLKTHNNYDMESKTMSYIEKAYRLGFVNENGHLYQGKL
;
A
#
# COMPACT_ATOMS: atom_id res chain seq x y z
N MET A 1 -20.55 -12.02 4.22
CA MET A 1 -19.74 -13.18 4.66
C MET A 1 -18.28 -12.77 4.62
N ILE A 2 -17.65 -12.53 5.77
CA ILE A 2 -16.20 -12.28 5.88
C ILE A 2 -15.57 -13.54 6.49
N SER A 3 -15.78 -14.68 5.84
CA SER A 3 -15.30 -15.98 6.30
C SER A 3 -14.34 -16.51 5.24
N ASN A 4 -13.06 -16.61 5.62
CA ASN A 4 -11.93 -17.28 4.93
C ASN A 4 -10.83 -16.39 4.30
N PHE A 5 -10.58 -15.17 4.80
CA PHE A 5 -9.29 -14.52 4.52
C PHE A 5 -8.26 -14.94 5.57
N SER A 6 -7.09 -15.41 5.12
CA SER A 6 -5.96 -15.66 5.99
C SER A 6 -5.44 -14.34 6.59
N SER A 7 -4.73 -14.41 7.73
CA SER A 7 -4.06 -13.25 8.33
C SER A 7 -3.17 -12.49 7.33
N ASN A 8 -2.54 -13.21 6.40
CA ASN A 8 -1.71 -12.62 5.35
C ASN A 8 -2.54 -11.85 4.33
N GLN A 9 -3.64 -12.44 3.84
CA GLN A 9 -4.54 -11.76 2.91
C GLN A 9 -5.21 -10.54 3.55
N LEU A 10 -5.57 -10.59 4.84
CA LEU A 10 -6.10 -9.43 5.56
C LEU A 10 -5.06 -8.31 5.65
N SER A 11 -3.80 -8.64 5.94
CA SER A 11 -2.71 -7.66 6.01
C SER A 11 -2.38 -7.08 4.62
N SER A 12 -2.39 -7.91 3.58
CA SER A 12 -2.23 -7.49 2.18
C SER A 12 -3.37 -6.57 1.74
N PHE A 13 -4.62 -6.93 2.06
CA PHE A 13 -5.79 -6.12 1.75
C PHE A 13 -5.78 -4.77 2.50
N GLN A 14 -5.32 -4.76 3.76
CA GLN A 14 -5.14 -3.52 4.51
C GLN A 14 -4.05 -2.63 3.88
N ALA A 15 -2.94 -3.21 3.40
CA ALA A 15 -1.90 -2.48 2.69
C ALA A 15 -2.45 -1.87 1.39
N TYR A 16 -3.15 -2.67 0.58
CA TYR A 16 -3.84 -2.22 -0.62
C TYR A 16 -4.81 -1.07 -0.30
N SER A 17 -5.65 -1.22 0.72
CA SER A 17 -6.63 -0.19 1.12
C SER A 17 -5.95 1.12 1.54
N ARG A 18 -4.80 1.06 2.23
CA ARG A 18 -4.03 2.25 2.61
C ARG A 18 -3.44 2.98 1.39
N LEU A 19 -2.90 2.22 0.43
CA LEU A 19 -2.29 2.76 -0.79
C LEU A 19 -3.31 3.25 -1.83
N THR A 20 -4.59 2.93 -1.66
CA THR A 20 -5.66 3.27 -2.62
C THR A 20 -6.69 4.24 -2.06
N VAL A 21 -7.19 4.00 -0.85
CA VAL A 21 -8.27 4.79 -0.23
C VAL A 21 -7.71 5.85 0.72
N VAL A 22 -6.78 5.50 1.60
CA VAL A 22 -6.26 6.47 2.59
C VAL A 22 -5.38 7.52 1.92
N ALA A 23 -4.54 7.10 0.97
CA ALA A 23 -3.73 8.01 0.19
C ALA A 23 -4.57 8.94 -0.71
N HIS A 24 -5.80 8.53 -1.09
CA HIS A 24 -6.76 9.41 -1.75
C HIS A 24 -7.29 10.50 -0.81
N VAL A 25 -7.69 10.14 0.41
CA VAL A 25 -8.18 11.10 1.42
C VAL A 25 -7.09 12.12 1.79
N LYS A 26 -5.84 11.67 1.95
CA LYS A 26 -4.70 12.56 2.19
C LYS A 26 -4.50 13.54 1.02
N GLY A 27 -4.48 13.04 -0.21
CA GLY A 27 -4.33 13.88 -1.40
C GLY A 27 -5.42 14.94 -1.53
N GLN A 28 -6.69 14.60 -1.23
CA GLN A 28 -7.77 15.58 -1.20
C GLN A 28 -7.56 16.65 -0.13
N SER A 29 -7.12 16.26 1.08
CA SER A 29 -6.88 17.21 2.18
C SER A 29 -5.72 18.17 1.91
N GLU A 30 -4.72 17.72 1.13
CA GLU A 30 -3.55 18.52 0.73
C GLU A 30 -3.79 19.35 -0.55
N GLY A 31 -5.04 19.39 -1.05
CA GLY A 31 -5.42 20.15 -2.25
C GLY A 31 -5.02 19.49 -3.58
N ASN A 32 -4.51 18.26 -3.52
CA ASN A 32 -4.06 17.49 -4.67
C ASN A 32 -5.27 16.80 -5.33
N ARG A 33 -5.93 17.53 -6.24
CA ARG A 33 -7.19 17.13 -6.91
C ARG A 33 -7.03 16.06 -7.99
N ASN A 34 -5.81 15.64 -8.31
CA ASN A 34 -5.53 14.66 -9.37
C ASN A 34 -5.77 13.23 -8.90
N TYR A 35 -6.98 12.94 -8.43
CA TYR A 35 -7.39 11.55 -8.24
C TYR A 35 -7.71 10.92 -9.60
N THR A 36 -6.80 10.09 -10.08
CA THR A 36 -7.10 9.13 -11.12
C THR A 36 -7.70 7.90 -10.46
N ASN A 37 -8.89 7.46 -10.90
CA ASN A 37 -9.51 6.21 -10.43
C ASN A 37 -8.46 5.10 -10.40
N ASN A 38 -8.26 4.46 -9.23
CA ASN A 38 -7.27 3.40 -9.17
C ASN A 38 -7.70 2.21 -10.02
N LYS A 39 -6.96 1.92 -11.09
CA LYS A 39 -7.22 0.79 -11.99
C LYS A 39 -6.61 -0.53 -11.50
N VAL A 40 -5.65 -0.46 -10.57
CA VAL A 40 -5.02 -1.64 -9.99
C VAL A 40 -6.02 -2.32 -9.07
N SER A 41 -6.37 -3.57 -9.38
CA SER A 41 -7.21 -4.38 -8.49
C SER A 41 -6.40 -4.95 -7.32
N PHE A 42 -7.08 -5.44 -6.29
CA PHE A 42 -6.40 -6.15 -5.19
C PHE A 42 -5.65 -7.39 -5.69
N LYS A 43 -6.19 -8.10 -6.69
CA LYS A 43 -5.55 -9.27 -7.30
C LYS A 43 -4.22 -8.91 -7.96
N ASP A 44 -4.19 -7.81 -8.73
CA ASP A 44 -2.96 -7.35 -9.39
C ASP A 44 -1.89 -6.96 -8.36
N PHE A 45 -2.33 -6.34 -7.27
CA PHE A 45 -1.46 -6.00 -6.14
C PHE A 45 -0.85 -7.25 -5.49
N GLU A 46 -1.65 -8.28 -5.20
CA GLU A 46 -1.11 -9.54 -4.68
C GLU A 46 -0.15 -10.20 -5.66
N GLU A 47 -0.50 -10.29 -6.95
CA GLU A 47 0.35 -10.94 -7.95
C GLU A 47 1.72 -10.27 -8.09
N ILE A 48 1.79 -8.93 -8.07
CA ILE A 48 3.07 -8.20 -8.14
C ILE A 48 3.90 -8.45 -6.89
N LEU A 49 3.27 -8.43 -5.72
CA LEU A 49 3.96 -8.71 -4.46
C LEU A 49 4.47 -10.14 -4.42
N GLU A 50 3.74 -11.13 -4.94
CA GLU A 50 4.17 -12.53 -4.98
C GLU A 50 5.31 -12.76 -5.97
N LYS A 51 5.23 -12.14 -7.17
CA LYS A 51 6.27 -12.25 -8.20
C LYS A 51 7.56 -11.51 -7.87
N GLU A 52 7.51 -10.58 -6.92
CA GLU A 52 8.62 -9.67 -6.57
C GLU A 52 9.17 -8.89 -7.78
N GLU A 53 8.29 -8.59 -8.74
CA GLU A 53 8.68 -7.95 -9.98
C GLU A 53 8.75 -6.43 -9.82
N VAL A 54 9.88 -5.82 -10.23
CA VAL A 54 10.04 -4.37 -10.23
C VAL A 54 9.25 -3.78 -11.41
N VAL A 55 8.11 -3.19 -11.11
CA VAL A 55 7.18 -2.61 -12.09
C VAL A 55 7.70 -1.31 -12.68
N ASN A 56 8.40 -0.51 -11.87
CA ASN A 56 9.04 0.72 -12.36
C ASN A 56 10.29 1.08 -11.54
N LYS A 57 11.46 0.91 -12.16
CA LYS A 57 12.75 1.17 -11.50
C LYS A 57 12.95 2.63 -11.08
N SER A 58 12.35 3.61 -11.75
CA SER A 58 12.49 5.02 -11.35
C SER A 58 11.64 5.38 -10.14
N LEU A 59 10.62 4.58 -9.83
CA LEU A 59 9.76 4.76 -8.67
C LEU A 59 10.19 3.88 -7.48
N ALA A 60 11.05 2.88 -7.72
CA ALA A 60 11.56 1.98 -6.71
C ALA A 60 12.39 2.74 -5.66
N ARG A 61 11.91 2.74 -4.42
CA ARG A 61 12.52 3.49 -3.32
C ARG A 61 12.14 2.89 -1.97
N GLU A 62 12.74 3.40 -0.91
CA GLU A 62 12.24 3.13 0.44
C GLU A 62 10.92 3.84 0.70
N VAL A 63 10.13 3.29 1.62
CA VAL A 63 8.87 3.91 2.05
C VAL A 63 9.13 5.26 2.74
N ASP A 64 8.28 6.23 2.45
CA ASP A 64 8.39 7.59 3.00
C ASP A 64 8.28 7.60 4.54
N GLN A 65 9.05 8.49 5.18
CA GLN A 65 9.10 8.62 6.64
C GLN A 65 7.72 8.83 7.25
N TRP A 66 6.85 9.61 6.60
CA TRP A 66 5.47 9.84 7.06
C TRP A 66 4.66 8.54 7.16
N VAL A 67 4.80 7.62 6.20
CA VAL A 67 4.09 6.33 6.22
C VAL A 67 4.63 5.44 7.34
N ARG A 68 5.96 5.44 7.54
CA ARG A 68 6.60 4.73 8.67
C ARG A 68 6.08 5.24 10.02
N ASP A 69 6.00 6.56 10.18
CA ASP A 69 5.55 7.17 11.44
C ASP A 69 4.05 6.97 11.68
N HIS A 70 3.23 7.03 10.62
CA HIS A 70 1.81 6.71 10.71
C HIS A 70 1.56 5.25 11.11
N SER A 71 2.31 4.30 10.55
CA SER A 71 2.23 2.88 10.95
C SER A 71 2.67 2.69 12.41
N LYS A 72 3.76 3.34 12.86
CA LYS A 72 4.18 3.32 14.27
C LYS A 72 3.11 3.88 15.21
N ALA A 73 2.39 4.94 14.81
CA ALA A 73 1.29 5.48 15.60
C ALA A 73 0.10 4.50 15.69
N HIS A 74 -0.22 3.80 14.59
CA HIS A 74 -1.21 2.73 14.60
C HIS A 74 -0.79 1.55 15.50
N LEU A 75 0.47 1.14 15.45
CA LEU A 75 1.03 0.08 16.32
C LEU A 75 0.91 0.42 17.81
N LYS A 76 1.07 1.71 18.17
CA LYS A 76 0.95 2.17 19.56
C LYS A 76 -0.49 2.18 20.09
N THR A 77 -1.48 2.20 19.20
CA THR A 77 -2.90 2.37 19.55
C THR A 77 -3.73 1.11 19.39
N HIS A 78 -3.26 0.11 18.63
CA HIS A 78 -3.97 -1.13 18.37
C HIS A 78 -3.22 -2.36 18.88
N ASN A 79 -3.93 -3.29 19.51
CA ASN A 79 -3.38 -4.53 20.09
C ASN A 79 -2.98 -5.61 19.07
N ASN A 80 -2.95 -5.32 17.76
CA ASN A 80 -2.66 -6.32 16.71
C ASN A 80 -1.35 -5.99 15.98
N TYR A 81 -0.25 -6.07 16.73
CA TYR A 81 1.11 -5.78 16.26
C TYR A 81 1.49 -6.62 15.03
N ASP A 82 1.18 -7.92 15.05
CA ASP A 82 1.57 -8.84 13.98
C ASP A 82 0.92 -8.49 12.64
N MET A 83 -0.38 -8.19 12.63
CA MET A 83 -1.10 -7.80 11.41
C MET A 83 -0.59 -6.47 10.86
N GLU A 84 -0.35 -5.50 11.74
CA GLU A 84 0.14 -4.18 11.33
C GLU A 84 1.59 -4.26 10.83
N SER A 85 2.45 -5.06 11.47
CA SER A 85 3.82 -5.33 11.00
C SER A 85 3.82 -5.98 9.61
N LYS A 86 2.95 -6.96 9.37
CA LYS A 86 2.78 -7.58 8.04
C LYS A 86 2.26 -6.58 7.02
N THR A 87 1.26 -5.79 7.38
CA THR A 87 0.72 -4.72 6.54
C THR A 87 1.83 -3.76 6.09
N MET A 88 2.66 -3.32 7.04
CA MET A 88 3.79 -2.45 6.74
C MET A 88 4.81 -3.13 5.82
N SER A 89 5.09 -4.43 6.01
CA SER A 89 5.99 -5.17 5.13
C SER A 89 5.51 -5.23 3.67
N TYR A 90 4.19 -5.34 3.45
CA TYR A 90 3.59 -5.29 2.12
C TYR A 90 3.69 -3.89 1.50
N ILE A 91 3.48 -2.84 2.29
CA ILE A 91 3.67 -1.45 1.85
C ILE A 91 5.14 -1.23 1.45
N GLU A 92 6.09 -1.60 2.29
CA GLU A 92 7.53 -1.49 1.99
C GLU A 92 7.92 -2.27 0.73
N LYS A 93 7.35 -3.46 0.52
CA LYS A 93 7.55 -4.24 -0.69
C LYS A 93 7.01 -3.49 -1.91
N ALA A 94 5.79 -2.94 -1.87
CA ALA A 94 5.23 -2.17 -2.97
C ALA A 94 6.09 -0.94 -3.35
N TYR A 95 6.67 -0.23 -2.37
CA TYR A 95 7.60 0.88 -2.62
C TYR A 95 8.90 0.40 -3.29
N ARG A 96 9.49 -0.70 -2.79
CA ARG A 96 10.72 -1.26 -3.37
C ARG A 96 10.54 -1.79 -4.79
N LEU A 97 9.37 -2.30 -5.12
CA LEU A 97 9.03 -2.76 -6.47
C LEU A 97 8.70 -1.59 -7.42
N GLY A 98 8.71 -0.35 -6.93
CA GLY A 98 8.32 0.82 -7.72
C GLY A 98 6.85 0.82 -8.10
N PHE A 99 6.02 0.09 -7.35
CA PHE A 99 4.59 -0.02 -7.56
C PHE A 99 3.81 1.11 -6.87
N VAL A 100 4.51 2.04 -6.24
CA VAL A 100 3.93 3.24 -5.62
C VAL A 100 4.51 4.50 -6.28
N ASN A 101 3.65 5.35 -6.82
CA ASN A 101 4.03 6.61 -7.45
C ASN A 101 4.45 7.67 -6.42
N GLU A 102 4.89 8.83 -6.90
CA GLU A 102 5.38 9.94 -6.05
C GLU A 102 4.33 10.48 -5.07
N ASN A 103 3.04 10.29 -5.36
CA ASN A 103 1.93 10.72 -4.50
C ASN A 103 1.52 9.66 -3.46
N GLY A 104 2.23 8.52 -3.41
CA GLY A 104 1.89 7.42 -2.50
C GLY A 104 0.73 6.54 -2.97
N HIS A 105 0.35 6.60 -4.25
CA HIS A 105 -0.70 5.76 -4.85
C HIS A 105 -0.11 4.59 -5.65
N LEU A 106 -0.88 3.53 -5.83
CA LEU A 106 -0.48 2.42 -6.71
C LEU A 106 -0.25 2.92 -8.14
N TYR A 107 0.90 2.55 -8.71
CA TYR A 107 1.30 2.92 -10.06
C TYR A 107 0.50 2.10 -11.09
N GLN A 108 -0.07 2.78 -12.08
CA GLN A 108 -0.96 2.18 -13.09
C GLN A 108 -0.30 2.02 -14.47
N GLY A 109 1.03 2.11 -14.57
CA GLY A 109 1.71 1.84 -15.83
C GLY A 109 1.41 0.41 -16.29
N LYS A 110 1.33 0.19 -17.61
CA LYS A 110 1.06 -1.14 -18.17
C LYS A 110 2.00 -2.18 -17.54
N LEU A 111 1.40 -3.12 -16.80
CA LEU A 111 1.98 -4.43 -16.53
C LEU A 111 2.05 -5.22 -17.84
#